data_AF-A0A521D6V8-F1
#
_entry.id   AF-A0A521D6V8-F1
#
_cell.length_a   1.000
_cell.length_b   1.000
_cell.length_c   1.000
_cell.angle_alpha   90.00
_cell.angle_beta   90.00
_cell.angle_gamma   90.00
#
_symmetry.space_group_name_H-M   'P 1'
#
loop_
_entity.id
_entity.type
_entity.pdbx_description
1 polymer ?
#
loop_
_entity_poly.entity_id
_entity_poly.type
_entity_poly.pdbx_seq_one_letter_code
_entity_poly.pdbx_strand_id
1 'polypeptide(L)'
;MKSLKVVFKNGVFVPLEPAPIPEGTEGIVVYLKKEEKAEKPSWWDKLSVDEEKRRALLRFSVNIRKRISYIDVKVVEEDEGFEVFLLVDDETSSLKPAMEEALKVYEEMNVYIPLQVISKRRLNRWREMGSSIYKRIEEGVSIG
;
A
#
# COMPACT_ATOMS: atom_id res chain seq x y z
N MET A 1 12.90 -4.12 -30.70
CA MET A 1 12.81 -5.53 -30.24
C MET A 1 11.36 -5.97 -30.31
N LYS A 2 11.07 -7.18 -30.82
CA LYS A 2 9.71 -7.75 -30.82
C LYS A 2 9.58 -8.67 -29.62
N SER A 3 8.57 -8.46 -28.79
CA SER A 3 8.23 -9.36 -27.69
C SER A 3 7.05 -10.25 -28.10
N LEU A 4 7.02 -11.48 -27.59
CA LEU A 4 5.97 -12.46 -27.84
C LEU A 4 5.43 -12.94 -26.49
N LYS A 5 4.10 -13.03 -26.38
CA LYS A 5 3.48 -13.66 -25.22
C LYS A 5 3.49 -15.17 -25.41
N VAL A 6 3.98 -15.89 -24.41
CA VAL A 6 4.11 -17.34 -24.43
C VAL A 6 3.44 -17.95 -23.20
N VAL A 7 3.10 -19.23 -23.28
CA VAL A 7 2.67 -20.05 -22.16
C VAL A 7 3.66 -21.20 -21.99
N PHE A 8 4.12 -21.42 -20.77
CA PHE A 8 4.94 -22.57 -20.44
C PHE A 8 4.06 -23.81 -20.24
N LYS A 9 4.21 -24.80 -21.12
CA LYS A 9 3.49 -26.08 -21.08
C LYS A 9 4.46 -27.22 -21.37
N ASN A 10 4.48 -28.23 -20.50
CA ASN A 10 5.26 -29.45 -20.68
C ASN A 10 6.75 -29.20 -20.97
N GLY A 11 7.36 -28.22 -20.28
CA GLY A 11 8.80 -27.93 -20.46
C GLY A 11 9.12 -26.98 -21.62
N VAL A 12 8.13 -26.51 -22.38
CA VAL A 12 8.34 -25.67 -23.56
C VAL A 12 7.53 -24.36 -23.47
N PHE A 13 8.10 -23.25 -23.95
CA PHE A 13 7.39 -21.99 -24.13
C PHE A 13 6.67 -21.97 -25.48
N VAL A 14 5.34 -21.96 -25.44
CA VAL A 14 4.48 -21.96 -26.64
C VAL A 14 3.91 -20.57 -26.86
N PRO A 15 4.13 -19.93 -28.03
CA PRO A 15 3.51 -18.65 -28.37
C PRO A 15 1.98 -18.71 -28.26
N LEU A 16 1.38 -17.68 -27.67
CA LEU A 16 -0.08 -17.53 -27.62
C LEU A 16 -0.68 -17.22 -29.00
N GLU A 17 0.08 -16.54 -29.84
CA GLU A 17 -0.26 -16.24 -31.23
C GLU A 17 0.78 -16.89 -32.15
N PRO A 18 0.38 -17.47 -33.29
CA PRO A 18 1.33 -18.07 -34.23
C PRO A 18 2.42 -17.09 -34.65
N ALA A 19 3.67 -17.45 -34.39
CA ALA A 19 4.83 -16.63 -34.72
C ALA A 19 5.93 -17.51 -35.32
N PRO A 20 6.52 -17.13 -36.46
CA PRO A 20 7.67 -17.84 -37.01
C PRO A 20 8.91 -17.55 -36.17
N ILE A 21 9.38 -18.55 -35.41
CA ILE A 21 10.60 -18.48 -34.61
C ILE A 21 11.56 -19.55 -35.17
N PRO A 22 12.68 -19.15 -35.82
CA PRO A 22 13.66 -20.11 -36.32
C PRO A 22 14.25 -20.97 -35.19
N GLU A 23 14.61 -22.21 -35.53
CA GLU A 23 15.33 -23.08 -34.60
C GLU A 23 16.68 -22.48 -34.20
N GLY A 24 17.08 -22.68 -32.94
CA GLY A 24 18.32 -22.09 -32.39
C GLY A 24 18.21 -20.61 -31.98
N THR A 25 17.01 -20.02 -32.06
CA THR A 25 16.80 -18.64 -31.57
C THR A 25 16.89 -18.58 -30.05
N GLU A 26 17.80 -17.77 -29.54
CA GLU A 26 17.89 -17.46 -28.11
C GLU A 26 16.79 -16.47 -27.70
N GLY A 27 16.17 -16.70 -26.55
CA GLY A 27 15.10 -15.86 -26.02
C GLY A 27 15.30 -15.57 -24.54
N ILE A 28 14.95 -14.35 -24.13
CA ILE A 28 14.88 -13.96 -22.72
C ILE A 28 13.41 -14.01 -22.29
N VAL A 29 13.12 -14.76 -21.23
CA VAL A 29 11.78 -14.83 -20.64
C VAL A 29 11.66 -13.80 -19.53
N VAL A 30 10.70 -12.90 -19.66
CA VAL A 30 10.40 -11.89 -18.63
C VAL A 30 9.04 -12.21 -18.03
N TYR A 31 9.01 -12.48 -16.73
CA TYR A 31 7.78 -12.64 -15.97
C TYR A 31 7.25 -11.26 -15.58
N LEU A 32 6.18 -10.82 -16.24
CA LEU A 32 5.44 -9.65 -15.77
C LEU A 32 4.57 -10.10 -14.60
N LYS A 33 4.80 -9.50 -13.43
CA LYS A 33 3.87 -9.62 -12.31
C LYS A 33 2.53 -9.10 -12.83
N LYS A 34 1.51 -9.97 -12.86
CA LYS A 34 0.17 -9.56 -13.27
C LYS A 34 -0.23 -8.44 -12.32
N GLU A 35 -0.33 -7.22 -12.82
CA GLU A 35 -1.03 -6.17 -12.08
C GLU A 35 -2.47 -6.65 -12.01
N GLU A 36 -2.82 -7.32 -10.91
CA GLU A 36 -4.22 -7.42 -10.53
C GLU A 36 -4.71 -5.98 -10.53
N LYS A 37 -5.72 -5.69 -11.36
CA LYS A 37 -6.49 -4.46 -11.23
C LYS A 37 -7.19 -4.57 -9.89
N ALA A 38 -6.46 -4.29 -8.82
CA ALA A 38 -7.00 -4.18 -7.49
C ALA A 38 -8.10 -3.14 -7.57
N GLU A 39 -9.30 -3.53 -7.15
CA GLU A 39 -10.43 -2.62 -7.11
C GLU A 39 -10.02 -1.40 -6.28
N LYS A 40 -10.13 -0.21 -6.89
CA LYS A 40 -9.76 1.02 -6.21
C LYS A 40 -10.77 1.26 -5.07
N PRO A 41 -10.32 1.36 -3.82
CA PRO A 41 -11.23 1.62 -2.70
C PRO A 41 -11.89 3.00 -2.81
N SER A 42 -12.98 3.21 -2.08
CA SER A 42 -13.77 4.46 -2.10
C SER A 42 -12.99 5.71 -1.67
N TRP A 43 -11.86 5.55 -0.99
CA TRP A 43 -10.97 6.63 -0.59
C TRP A 43 -9.92 6.99 -1.66
N TRP A 44 -9.76 6.17 -2.70
CA TRP A 44 -8.64 6.29 -3.66
C TRP A 44 -8.53 7.66 -4.33
N ASP A 45 -9.67 8.27 -4.66
CA ASP A 45 -9.73 9.58 -5.32
C ASP A 45 -9.93 10.74 -4.32
N LYS A 46 -9.99 10.44 -3.01
CA LYS A 46 -10.04 11.46 -1.95
C LYS A 46 -8.65 11.95 -1.56
N LEU A 47 -7.60 11.25 -1.96
CA LEU A 47 -6.21 11.63 -1.76
C LEU A 47 -5.65 12.22 -3.07
N SER A 48 -5.06 13.40 -2.95
CA SER A 48 -4.34 14.13 -4.00
C SER A 48 -2.90 13.64 -4.21
N VAL A 49 -2.43 12.65 -3.44
CA VAL A 49 -1.09 12.07 -3.62
C VAL A 49 -0.91 11.22 -4.89
N ASP A 50 0.34 11.09 -5.32
CA ASP A 50 0.74 10.31 -6.50
C ASP A 50 0.24 8.86 -6.47
N GLU A 51 0.08 8.25 -7.64
CA GLU A 51 -0.46 6.89 -7.77
C GLU A 51 0.39 5.84 -7.02
N GLU A 52 1.71 6.00 -7.00
CA GLU A 52 2.62 5.11 -6.27
C GLU A 52 2.36 5.14 -4.75
N LYS A 53 2.15 6.35 -4.20
CA LYS A 53 1.80 6.54 -2.78
C LYS A 53 0.42 5.96 -2.46
N ARG A 54 -0.57 6.12 -3.33
CA ARG A 54 -1.90 5.49 -3.17
C ARG A 54 -1.83 3.96 -3.18
N ARG A 55 -1.01 3.38 -4.07
CA ARG A 55 -0.76 1.93 -4.10
C ARG A 55 -0.08 1.45 -2.82
N ALA A 56 0.90 2.20 -2.30
CA ALA A 56 1.57 1.89 -1.04
C ALA A 56 0.61 1.93 0.15
N LEU A 57 -0.25 2.95 0.23
CA LEU A 57 -1.29 3.08 1.24
C LEU A 57 -2.32 1.93 1.19
N LEU A 58 -2.74 1.52 -0.01
CA LEU A 58 -3.62 0.37 -0.19
C LEU A 58 -2.97 -0.93 0.29
N ARG A 59 -1.70 -1.14 -0.04
CA ARG A 59 -0.95 -2.31 0.41
C ARG A 59 -0.84 -2.33 1.94
N PHE A 60 -0.49 -1.19 2.52
CA PHE A 60 -0.43 -1.02 3.96
C PHE A 60 -1.80 -1.33 4.62
N SER A 61 -2.89 -0.72 4.14
CA SER A 61 -4.21 -0.88 4.76
C SER A 61 -4.75 -2.31 4.68
N VAL A 62 -4.53 -3.00 3.56
CA VAL A 62 -4.93 -4.40 3.37
C VAL A 62 -4.14 -5.34 4.30
N ASN A 63 -2.83 -5.11 4.46
CA ASN A 63 -1.98 -5.99 5.25
C ASN A 63 -2.10 -5.73 6.75
N ILE A 64 -2.15 -4.47 7.17
CA ILE A 64 -2.21 -4.11 8.58
C ILE A 64 -3.48 -4.65 9.24
N ARG A 65 -4.60 -4.69 8.51
CA ARG A 65 -5.88 -5.25 8.95
C ARG A 65 -5.84 -6.75 9.25
N LYS A 66 -4.86 -7.46 8.69
CA LYS A 66 -4.63 -8.89 8.97
C LYS A 66 -3.72 -9.11 10.18
N ARG A 67 -2.98 -8.09 10.62
CA ARG A 67 -1.94 -8.21 11.66
C ARG A 67 -2.34 -7.58 12.98
N ILE A 68 -3.18 -6.54 12.97
CA ILE A 68 -3.51 -5.74 14.15
C ILE A 68 -4.99 -5.37 14.13
N SER A 69 -5.63 -5.40 15.31
CA SER A 69 -6.94 -4.78 15.51
C SER A 69 -6.75 -3.27 15.68
N TYR A 70 -7.37 -2.48 14.82
CA TYR A 70 -7.33 -1.02 14.89
C TYR A 70 -8.74 -0.44 14.78
N ILE A 71 -8.87 0.82 15.21
CA ILE A 71 -10.11 1.59 15.16
C ILE A 71 -10.28 2.22 13.78
N ASP A 72 -9.25 2.91 13.29
CA ASP A 72 -9.20 3.50 11.96
C ASP A 72 -7.73 3.72 11.51
N VAL A 73 -7.53 3.93 10.22
CA VAL A 73 -6.30 4.44 9.63
C VAL A 73 -6.60 5.76 8.96
N LYS A 74 -6.08 6.85 9.50
CA LYS A 74 -6.27 8.21 8.98
C LYS A 74 -5.05 8.65 8.19
N VAL A 75 -5.28 9.19 7.00
CA VAL A 75 -4.25 9.83 6.18
C VAL A 75 -4.51 11.33 6.16
N VAL A 76 -3.50 12.11 6.54
CA VAL A 76 -3.53 13.57 6.50
C VAL A 76 -2.56 14.00 5.40
N GLU A 77 -3.04 14.76 4.43
CA GLU A 77 -2.20 15.30 3.36
C GLU A 77 -1.46 16.55 3.86
N GLU A 78 -0.18 16.64 3.56
CA GLU A 78 0.69 17.78 3.87
C GLU A 78 1.27 18.33 2.56
N ASP A 79 1.82 19.55 2.60
CA ASP A 79 2.30 20.26 1.40
C ASP A 79 3.27 19.44 0.52
N GLU A 80 4.06 18.54 1.11
CA GLU A 80 5.04 17.69 0.42
C GLU A 80 4.75 16.18 0.49
N GLY A 81 3.57 15.77 0.98
CA GLY A 81 3.26 14.35 1.11
C GLY A 81 2.05 14.03 1.97
N PHE A 82 2.21 13.06 2.87
CA PHE A 82 1.15 12.63 3.75
C PHE A 82 1.72 12.08 5.06
N GLU A 83 0.90 12.09 6.10
CA GLU A 83 1.15 11.44 7.37
C GLU A 83 0.04 10.42 7.65
N VAL A 84 0.40 9.26 8.20
CA VAL A 84 -0.53 8.19 8.51
C VAL A 84 -0.66 8.03 10.02
N PHE A 85 -1.90 8.04 10.50
CA PHE A 85 -2.23 7.80 11.90
C PHE A 85 -3.02 6.49 12.02
N LEU A 86 -2.39 5.49 12.64
CA LEU A 86 -3.05 4.24 13.00
C LEU A 86 -3.66 4.38 14.39
N LEU A 87 -4.98 4.45 14.45
CA LEU A 87 -5.73 4.63 15.69
C LEU A 87 -6.02 3.26 16.30
N VAL A 88 -5.57 3.01 17.53
CA VAL A 88 -5.66 1.70 18.20
C VAL A 88 -6.19 1.84 19.62
N ASP A 89 -6.57 0.73 20.25
CA ASP A 89 -6.88 0.73 21.69
C ASP A 89 -5.59 0.68 22.54
N ASP A 90 -4.61 -0.15 22.13
CA ASP A 90 -3.30 -0.28 22.80
C ASP A 90 -2.13 0.00 21.85
N GLU A 91 -1.42 1.11 22.11
CA GLU A 91 -0.22 1.52 21.36
C GLU A 91 0.91 0.48 21.49
N THR A 92 1.08 -0.14 22.65
CA THR A 92 2.27 -0.93 22.97
C THR A 92 2.32 -2.22 22.15
N SER A 93 1.20 -2.94 22.11
CA SER A 93 1.07 -4.17 21.31
C SER A 93 0.99 -3.90 19.81
N SER A 94 0.51 -2.72 19.40
CA SER A 94 0.31 -2.38 17.99
C SER A 94 1.53 -1.76 17.31
N LEU A 95 2.41 -1.09 18.07
CA LEU A 95 3.51 -0.32 17.49
C LEU A 95 4.44 -1.17 16.63
N LYS A 96 5.00 -2.25 17.20
CA LYS A 96 5.95 -3.12 16.48
C LYS A 96 5.36 -3.69 15.18
N PRO A 97 4.21 -4.39 15.19
CA PRO A 97 3.66 -4.95 13.95
C PRO A 97 3.29 -3.88 12.91
N ALA A 98 2.94 -2.66 13.35
CA ALA A 98 2.62 -1.57 12.44
C ALA A 98 3.87 -1.00 11.76
N MET A 99 4.95 -0.82 12.52
CA MET A 99 6.26 -0.41 11.99
C MET A 99 6.84 -1.45 11.03
N GLU A 100 6.73 -2.74 11.37
CA GLU A 100 7.16 -3.82 10.48
C GLU A 100 6.39 -3.81 9.15
N GLU A 101 5.09 -3.47 9.17
CA GLU A 101 4.30 -3.40 7.93
C GLU A 101 4.67 -2.18 7.10
N ALA A 102 4.86 -1.01 7.72
CA ALA A 102 5.34 0.18 7.02
C ALA A 102 6.73 -0.05 6.40
N LEU A 103 7.62 -0.75 7.12
CA LEU A 103 8.95 -1.12 6.62
C LEU A 103 8.86 -2.04 5.39
N LYS A 104 7.99 -3.06 5.40
CA LYS A 104 7.80 -3.93 4.24
C LYS A 104 7.31 -3.16 3.01
N VAL A 105 6.40 -2.21 3.19
CA VAL A 105 5.94 -1.37 2.07
C VAL A 105 7.10 -0.57 1.49
N TYR A 106 7.97 -0.01 2.35
CA TYR A 106 9.17 0.66 1.89
C TYR A 106 10.13 -0.28 1.14
N GLU A 107 10.40 -1.48 1.67
CA GLU A 107 11.29 -2.46 1.02
C GLU A 107 10.76 -2.93 -0.35
N GLU A 108 9.44 -3.07 -0.49
CA GLU A 108 8.81 -3.62 -1.69
C GLU A 108 8.47 -2.57 -2.76
N MET A 109 8.26 -1.31 -2.34
CA MET A 109 7.73 -0.26 -3.20
C MET A 109 8.57 1.02 -3.18
N ASN A 110 9.60 1.10 -2.35
CA ASN A 110 10.42 2.30 -2.16
C ASN A 110 9.62 3.55 -1.75
N VAL A 111 8.46 3.35 -1.11
CA VAL A 111 7.61 4.43 -0.59
C VAL A 111 7.69 4.43 0.93
N TYR A 112 8.18 5.54 1.50
CA TYR A 112 8.16 5.75 2.94
C TYR A 112 6.76 6.15 3.40
N ILE A 113 6.25 5.48 4.44
CA ILE A 113 4.98 5.81 5.09
C ILE A 113 5.31 6.45 6.46
N PRO A 114 5.16 7.78 6.63
CA PRO A 114 5.31 8.44 7.92
C PRO A 114 4.17 8.01 8.85
N LEU A 115 4.40 6.96 9.63
CA LEU A 115 3.36 6.30 10.44
C LEU A 115 3.48 6.66 11.92
N GLN A 116 2.40 7.18 12.48
CA GLN A 116 2.20 7.34 13.91
C GLN A 116 1.13 6.38 14.44
N VAL A 117 1.44 5.65 15.51
CA VAL A 117 0.47 4.80 16.21
C VAL A 117 -0.05 5.54 17.43
N ILE A 118 -1.37 5.72 17.50
CA ILE A 118 -2.03 6.55 18.51
C ILE A 118 -3.14 5.76 19.17
N SER A 119 -3.15 5.72 20.50
CA SER A 119 -4.21 5.14 21.30
C SER A 119 -5.43 6.05 21.32
N LYS A 120 -6.60 5.45 21.43
CA LYS A 120 -7.87 6.14 21.71
C LYS A 120 -7.76 7.09 22.91
N ARG A 121 -7.05 6.67 23.97
CA ARG A 121 -6.80 7.50 25.15
C ARG A 121 -6.00 8.76 24.82
N ARG A 122 -4.95 8.64 24.01
CA ARG A 122 -4.14 9.79 23.58
C ARG A 122 -4.94 10.73 22.67
N LEU A 123 -5.70 10.19 21.73
CA LEU A 123 -6.57 10.97 20.85
C LEU A 123 -7.62 11.77 21.63
N ASN A 124 -8.26 11.15 22.63
CA ASN A 124 -9.25 11.83 23.49
C ASN A 124 -8.63 12.98 24.29
N ARG A 125 -7.42 12.82 24.82
CA ARG A 125 -6.72 13.92 25.51
C ARG A 125 -6.47 15.10 24.58
N TRP A 126 -6.06 14.83 23.34
CA TRP A 126 -5.87 15.91 22.35
C TRP A 126 -7.17 16.61 21.98
N ARG A 127 -8.28 15.87 21.91
CA ARG A 127 -9.62 16.45 21.73
C ARG A 127 -9.98 17.40 22.88
N GLU A 128 -9.82 16.95 24.12
CA GLU A 128 -10.13 17.74 25.32
C GLU A 128 -9.29 19.01 25.43
N MET A 129 -8.03 18.95 24.97
CA MET A 129 -7.13 20.10 24.94
C MET A 129 -7.36 21.04 23.75
N GLY A 130 -8.29 20.72 22.83
CA GLY A 130 -8.50 21.51 21.61
C GLY A 130 -7.28 21.51 20.67
N SER A 131 -6.49 20.43 20.68
CA SER A 131 -5.27 20.31 19.89
C SER A 131 -5.55 20.41 18.39
N SER A 132 -4.73 21.17 17.66
CA SER A 132 -4.78 21.22 16.21
C SER A 132 -4.52 19.87 15.56
N ILE A 133 -3.72 19.01 16.20
CA ILE A 133 -3.43 17.64 15.73
C ILE A 133 -4.71 16.80 15.73
N TYR A 134 -5.56 16.93 16.75
CA TYR A 134 -6.83 16.19 16.78
C TYR A 134 -7.71 16.54 15.58
N LYS A 135 -7.86 17.84 15.30
CA LYS A 135 -8.65 18.32 14.15
C LYS A 135 -8.10 17.80 12.83
N ARG A 136 -6.78 17.87 12.63
CA ARG A 136 -6.10 17.32 11.45
C ARG A 136 -6.40 15.83 11.25
N ILE A 137 -6.31 15.02 12.30
CA ILE A 137 -6.61 13.57 12.23
C ILE A 137 -8.10 13.33 11.94
N GLU A 138 -8.99 14.11 12.54
CA GLU A 138 -10.45 14.00 12.35
C GLU A 138 -10.86 14.32 10.90
N GLU A 139 -10.29 15.39 10.33
CA GLU A 139 -10.48 15.83 8.93
C GLU A 139 -9.77 14.93 7.91
N GLY A 140 -8.78 14.13 8.35
CA GLY A 140 -8.05 13.19 7.52
C GLY A 140 -8.93 12.10 6.89
N VAL A 141 -8.45 11.58 5.76
CA VAL A 141 -9.14 10.53 4.98
C VAL A 141 -8.98 9.18 5.68
N SER A 142 -10.11 8.52 5.98
CA SER A 142 -10.10 7.15 6.50
C SER A 142 -9.83 6.13 5.38
N ILE A 143 -8.85 5.26 5.59
CA ILE A 143 -8.41 4.24 4.61
C ILE A 143 -8.49 2.79 5.10
N GLY A 144 -8.98 2.57 6.33
CA GLY A 144 -9.14 1.25 6.98
C GLY A 144 -10.33 0.42 6.49
#